data_AF-A0A9P4V3H1-F1
#
_entry.id   AF-A0A9P4V3H1-F1
#
_cell.length_a   1.000
_cell.length_b   1.000
_cell.length_c   1.000
_cell.angle_alpha   90.00
_cell.angle_beta   90.00
_cell.angle_gamma   90.00
#
_symmetry.space_group_name_H-M   'P 1'
#
loop_
_entity.id
_entity.type
_entity.pdbx_description
1 polymer ?
#
loop_
_entity_poly.entity_id
_entity_poly.type
_entity_poly.pdbx_seq_one_letter_code
_entity_poly.pdbx_strand_id
1 'polypeptide(L)'
;MPHLPFTPSPSSSPQSSPTTPSIVLHPASAGKTSKRELYKSNDDVASQYRTRYAQYLAAAFNMSLEAALVEADSQLAPRRSSGVSEAEAFRTS
;
A
#
# COMPACT_ATOMS: atom_id res chain seq x y z
N MET A 1 35.54 -30.21 -25.15
CA MET A 1 34.82 -29.40 -24.14
C MET A 1 35.78 -29.20 -22.97
N PRO A 2 36.25 -27.98 -22.66
CA PRO A 2 37.12 -27.77 -21.50
C PRO A 2 36.32 -27.87 -20.20
N HIS A 3 36.82 -28.62 -19.21
CA HIS A 3 36.24 -28.77 -17.87
C HIS A 3 36.95 -27.82 -16.90
N LEU A 4 36.17 -27.03 -16.14
CA LEU A 4 36.69 -26.20 -15.06
C LEU A 4 36.73 -27.01 -13.75
N PRO A 5 37.78 -26.86 -12.92
CA PRO A 5 37.87 -27.57 -11.65
C PRO A 5 36.91 -26.95 -10.61
N PHE A 6 35.95 -27.74 -10.13
CA PHE A 6 35.17 -27.38 -8.94
C PHE A 6 35.96 -27.75 -7.69
N THR A 7 36.41 -26.75 -6.95
CA THR A 7 36.92 -26.94 -5.58
C THR A 7 35.72 -27.01 -4.61
N PRO A 8 35.51 -28.10 -3.85
CA PRO A 8 34.48 -28.13 -2.84
C PRO A 8 34.86 -27.20 -1.68
N SER A 9 34.04 -26.18 -1.42
CA SER A 9 34.17 -25.34 -0.22
C SER A 9 33.88 -26.18 1.04
N PRO A 10 34.61 -26.01 2.15
CA PRO A 10 34.26 -26.68 3.39
C PRO A 10 32.94 -26.12 3.93
N SER A 11 31.97 -27.00 4.16
CA SER A 11 30.72 -26.67 4.86
C SER A 11 31.05 -26.41 6.33
N SER A 12 31.05 -25.13 6.70
CA SER A 12 31.19 -24.68 8.08
C SER A 12 29.93 -23.93 8.45
N SER A 13 28.98 -24.63 9.05
CA SER A 13 27.93 -24.01 9.85
C SER A 13 27.59 -24.95 11.00
N PRO A 14 27.81 -24.56 12.27
CA PRO A 14 27.31 -25.33 13.39
C PRO A 14 25.78 -25.30 13.30
N GLN A 15 25.19 -26.49 13.26
CA GLN A 15 23.75 -26.67 13.31
C GLN A 15 23.27 -26.24 14.70
N SER A 16 22.91 -24.97 14.86
CA SER A 16 22.11 -24.54 15.99
C SER A 16 20.77 -25.24 15.83
N SER A 17 20.57 -26.35 16.55
CA SER A 17 19.27 -27.00 16.65
C SER A 17 18.24 -25.92 17.00
N PRO A 18 17.26 -25.61 16.12
CA PRO A 18 16.20 -24.72 16.52
C PRO A 18 15.41 -25.47 17.59
N THR A 19 15.44 -24.98 18.83
CA THR A 19 14.43 -25.35 19.82
C THR A 19 13.09 -25.09 19.17
N THR A 20 12.35 -26.15 18.83
CA THR A 20 11.00 -26.04 18.28
C THR A 20 10.16 -25.26 19.28
N PRO A 21 9.66 -24.05 18.93
CA PRO A 21 8.79 -23.33 19.83
C PRO A 21 7.51 -24.14 20.01
N SER A 22 7.24 -24.55 21.25
CA SER A 22 5.97 -25.16 21.62
C SER A 22 4.90 -24.08 21.57
N ILE A 23 4.01 -24.14 20.58
CA ILE A 23 2.81 -23.31 20.54
C ILE A 23 1.74 -24.03 21.38
N VAL A 24 1.51 -23.53 22.58
CA VAL A 24 0.34 -23.90 23.39
C VAL A 24 -0.81 -23.02 22.91
N LEU A 25 -1.79 -23.62 22.21
CA LEU A 25 -3.05 -22.93 21.92
C LEU A 25 -3.85 -22.86 23.23
N HIS A 26 -3.88 -21.68 23.83
CA HIS A 26 -4.91 -21.38 24.82
C HIS A 26 -6.25 -21.36 24.08
N PRO A 27 -7.30 -22.07 24.56
CA PRO A 27 -8.64 -21.86 24.04
C PRO A 27 -8.91 -20.36 24.18
N ALA A 28 -9.20 -19.71 23.05
CA ALA A 28 -9.47 -18.29 23.03
C ALA A 28 -10.56 -18.03 24.08
N SER A 29 -10.18 -17.34 25.16
CA SER A 29 -11.15 -16.83 26.12
C SER A 29 -12.23 -16.13 25.30
N ALA A 30 -13.45 -16.62 25.42
CA ALA A 30 -14.63 -16.07 24.76
C ALA A 30 -14.78 -14.62 25.23
N GLY A 31 -14.11 -13.70 24.54
CA GLY A 31 -13.79 -12.41 25.10
C GLY A 31 -13.21 -11.49 24.05
N LYS A 32 -14.13 -10.92 23.27
CA LYS A 32 -13.93 -9.91 22.23
C LYS A 32 -13.34 -10.48 20.94
N THR A 33 -14.24 -10.99 20.10
CA THR A 33 -14.10 -10.79 18.66
C THR A 33 -13.94 -9.27 18.45
N SER A 34 -12.68 -8.81 18.39
CA SER A 34 -12.42 -7.58 17.67
C SER A 34 -12.88 -7.87 16.26
N LYS A 35 -14.09 -7.41 15.95
CA LYS A 35 -14.61 -7.34 14.58
C LYS A 35 -13.62 -6.43 13.85
N ARG A 36 -12.47 -6.97 13.42
CA ARG A 36 -11.75 -6.40 12.30
C ARG A 36 -12.76 -6.47 11.18
N GLU A 37 -13.38 -5.34 10.87
CA GLU A 37 -14.16 -5.20 9.65
C GLU A 37 -13.21 -5.57 8.51
N LEU A 38 -13.32 -6.82 8.05
CA LEU A 38 -12.53 -7.32 6.93
C LEU A 38 -12.86 -6.57 5.63
N TYR A 39 -13.96 -5.81 5.61
CA TYR A 39 -14.38 -4.97 4.50
C TYR A 39 -14.37 -3.51 4.93
N LYS A 40 -13.26 -2.85 4.60
CA LYS A 40 -13.17 -1.40 4.53
C LYS A 40 -13.93 -0.97 3.28
N SER A 41 -14.98 -0.16 3.42
CA SER A 41 -15.72 0.36 2.26
C SER A 41 -14.79 1.17 1.36
N ASN A 42 -15.06 1.24 0.05
CA ASN A 42 -14.26 2.04 -0.87
C ASN A 42 -14.19 3.53 -0.45
N ASP A 43 -15.23 4.03 0.24
CA ASP A 43 -15.24 5.35 0.86
C ASP A 43 -14.12 5.53 1.90
N ASP A 44 -13.76 4.47 2.63
CA ASP A 44 -12.65 4.49 3.58
C ASP A 44 -11.29 4.58 2.86
N VAL A 45 -11.16 3.99 1.67
CA VAL A 45 -9.94 4.10 0.87
C VAL A 45 -9.80 5.51 0.30
N ALA A 46 -10.89 6.07 -0.25
CA ALA A 46 -10.91 7.42 -0.79
C ALA A 46 -10.60 8.48 0.29
N SER A 47 -11.17 8.34 1.49
CA SER A 47 -10.91 9.25 2.60
C SER A 47 -9.46 9.16 3.09
N GLN A 48 -8.90 7.95 3.23
CA GLN A 48 -7.49 7.78 3.59
C GLN A 48 -6.54 8.35 2.53
N TYR A 49 -6.90 8.22 1.26
CA TYR A 49 -6.12 8.80 0.17
C TYR A 49 -6.15 10.34 0.23
N ARG A 50 -7.32 10.95 0.43
CA ARG A 50 -7.45 12.41 0.63
C ARG A 50 -6.54 12.92 1.75
N THR A 51 -6.56 12.26 2.91
CA THR A 51 -5.74 12.65 4.07
C THR A 51 -4.25 12.54 3.77
N ARG A 52 -3.80 11.46 3.15
CA ARG A 52 -2.38 11.29 2.77
C ARG A 52 -1.94 12.31 1.73
N TYR A 53 -2.82 12.63 0.78
CA TYR A 53 -2.52 13.62 -0.25
C TYR A 53 -2.41 15.03 0.35
N ALA A 54 -3.30 15.40 1.26
CA ALA A 54 -3.21 16.66 1.99
C ALA A 54 -1.93 16.76 2.83
N GLN A 55 -1.53 15.68 3.52
CA GLN A 55 -0.25 15.65 4.24
C GLN A 55 0.95 15.90 3.32
N TYR A 56 0.94 15.29 2.13
CA TYR A 56 1.97 15.53 1.12
C TYR A 56 1.98 17.00 0.67
N LEU A 57 0.83 17.59 0.35
CA LEU A 57 0.73 19.00 -0.05
C LEU A 57 1.19 19.95 1.04
N ALA A 58 0.80 19.71 2.30
CA ALA A 58 1.24 20.50 3.45
C ALA A 58 2.76 20.49 3.59
N ALA A 59 3.39 19.31 3.47
CA ALA A 59 4.84 19.16 3.55
C ALA A 59 5.57 19.75 2.32
N ALA A 60 5.03 19.59 1.11
CA ALA A 60 5.68 20.02 -0.12
C ALA A 60 5.64 21.55 -0.30
N PHE A 61 4.55 22.19 0.11
CA PHE A 61 4.31 23.63 -0.10
C PHE A 61 4.36 24.45 1.18
N ASN A 62 4.72 23.82 2.31
CA ASN A 62 4.85 24.48 3.60
C ASN A 62 3.56 25.22 4.03
N MET A 63 2.40 24.64 3.69
CA MET A 63 1.07 25.17 4.00
C MET A 63 0.44 24.42 5.19
N SER A 64 -0.60 24.99 5.79
CA SER A 64 -1.32 24.31 6.86
C SER A 64 -2.01 23.05 6.36
N LEU A 65 -2.15 22.04 7.24
CA LEU A 65 -2.87 20.80 6.92
C LEU A 65 -4.32 21.08 6.49
N GLU A 66 -4.95 22.08 7.10
CA GLU A 66 -6.32 22.46 6.80
C GLU A 66 -6.47 23.07 5.40
N ALA A 67 -5.55 23.95 5.00
CA ALA A 67 -5.52 24.46 3.62
C ALA A 67 -5.24 23.33 2.61
N ALA A 68 -4.35 22.40 2.95
CA ALA A 68 -4.02 21.26 2.10
C ALA A 68 -5.19 20.28 1.93
N LEU A 69 -6.06 20.14 2.94
CA LEU A 69 -7.29 19.34 2.83
C LEU A 69 -8.26 19.96 1.83
N VAL A 70 -8.46 21.28 1.88
CA VAL A 70 -9.31 22.00 0.92
C VAL A 70 -8.78 21.83 -0.51
N GLU A 71 -7.46 21.94 -0.69
CA GLU A 71 -6.83 21.75 -2.00
C GLU A 71 -7.01 20.30 -2.51
N ALA A 72 -6.76 19.31 -1.65
CA ALA A 72 -6.95 17.90 -1.98
C ALA A 72 -8.39 17.58 -2.40
N ASP A 73 -9.38 18.15 -1.72
CA ASP A 73 -10.79 17.98 -2.07
C ASP A 73 -11.13 18.60 -3.43
N SER A 74 -10.54 19.75 -3.75
CA SER A 74 -10.75 20.40 -5.06
C SER A 74 -10.21 19.57 -6.22
N GLN A 75 -9.04 18.94 -6.04
CA GLN A 75 -8.37 18.17 -7.08
C GLN A 75 -8.99 16.79 -7.29
N LEU A 76 -9.52 16.18 -6.22
CA LEU A 76 -10.14 14.86 -6.23
C LEU A 76 -11.66 14.91 -6.45
N ALA A 77 -12.22 16.11 -6.62
CA ALA A 77 -13.61 16.27 -6.99
C ALA A 77 -13.90 15.58 -8.34
N PRO A 78 -15.07 14.93 -8.50
CA PRO A 78 -15.47 14.34 -9.77
C PRO A 78 -15.37 15.36 -10.91
N ARG A 79 -14.56 15.05 -11.93
CA ARG A 79 -14.39 15.91 -13.09
C ARG A 79 -15.56 15.70 -14.06
N ARG A 80 -16.08 16.78 -14.63
CA ARG A 80 -17.06 16.70 -15.73
C ARG A 80 -16.42 15.96 -16.91
N SER A 81 -17.14 15.03 -17.52
CA SER A 81 -16.70 14.41 -18.77
C SER A 81 -16.56 15.50 -19.85
N SER A 82 -15.49 15.43 -20.65
CA SER A 82 -15.38 16.29 -21.82
C SER A 82 -16.42 15.85 -22.85
N GLY A 83 -17.12 16.80 -23.45
CA GLY A 83 -18.07 16.53 -24.54
C GLY A 83 -17.40 16.23 -25.88
N VAL A 84 -16.07 16.27 -25.93
CA VAL A 84 -15.26 16.01 -27.12
C VAL A 84 -14.11 15.10 -26.69
N SER A 85 -13.93 13.99 -27.41
CA SER A 85 -12.78 13.10 -27.23
C SER A 85 -11.65 13.55 -28.15
N GLU A 86 -10.40 13.53 -27.68
CA GLU A 86 -9.23 13.85 -28.53
C GLU A 86 -9.15 12.95 -29.78
N ALA A 87 -9.68 11.74 -29.69
CA ALA A 87 -9.83 10.80 -30.81
C ALA A 87 -10.83 11.25 -31.90
N GLU A 88 -11.63 12.29 -31.63
CA GLU A 88 -12.62 12.83 -32.54
C GLU A 88 -12.05 13.97 -33.39
N ALA A 89 -10.98 14.63 -32.92
CA ALA A 89 -10.30 15.70 -33.67
C ALA A 89 -9.70 15.20 -35.00
N PHE A 90 -9.15 13.98 -35.03
CA PHE A 90 -8.49 13.40 -36.21
C PHE A 90 -9.44 12.83 -37.27
N ARG A 91 -10.75 12.75 -37.00
CA ARG A 91 -11.74 12.24 -37.97
C ARG A 91 -12.24 13.31 -38.94
N THR A 92 -11.91 14.58 -38.69
CA THR A 92 -12.41 15.72 -39.47
C THR A 92 -11.34 16.42 -40.30
N SER A 93 -10.10 15.90 -40.31
CA SER A 93 -8.97 16.39 -41.13
C SER A 93 -8.82 15.63 -42.45
#